data_AF-A0A0R0M4P4-F1
#
_entry.id   AF-A0A0R0M4P4-F1
#
_cell.length_a   1.000
_cell.length_b   1.000
_cell.length_c   1.000
_cell.angle_alpha   90.00
_cell.angle_beta   90.00
_cell.angle_gamma   90.00
#
_symmetry.space_group_name_H-M   'P 1'
#
loop_
_entity.id
_entity.type
_entity.pdbx_description
1 polymer ?
#
loop_
_entity_poly.entity_id
_entity_poly.type
_entity_poly.pdbx_seq_one_letter_code
_entity_poly.pdbx_strand_id
1 'polypeptide(L)'
;MPKKMKEIAYNLNGIRDAYISRHNSLCQEIREAVNRFKQQTGRKSVPITDSTRKEIEFRVDQMRRTSVYSIEEVLEKLLLQKNMKQIRNISPRTRFSKTVTDDLENFFEVNPYPTEQDRKNMAVRHGLSLKQIANWFTNKRNRTSSFENKSQGASNVNE
;
A
#
# COMPACT_ATOMS: atom_id res chain seq x y z
N MET A 1 2.29 -12.96 -16.85
CA MET A 1 2.94 -12.16 -15.78
C MET A 1 1.92 -11.26 -15.07
N PRO A 2 1.63 -11.47 -13.78
CA PRO A 2 0.68 -10.65 -13.02
C PRO A 2 1.10 -9.17 -13.01
N LYS A 3 0.14 -8.23 -13.13
CA LYS A 3 0.42 -6.77 -13.16
C LYS A 3 1.36 -6.31 -12.03
N LYS A 4 1.22 -6.87 -10.83
CA LYS A 4 2.04 -6.58 -9.64
C LYS A 4 3.49 -7.03 -9.75
N MET A 5 3.75 -8.11 -10.47
CA MET A 5 5.12 -8.62 -10.68
C MET A 5 5.88 -7.72 -11.67
N LYS A 6 5.17 -7.12 -12.62
CA LYS A 6 5.72 -6.11 -13.53
C LYS A 6 6.09 -4.82 -12.81
N GLU A 7 5.30 -4.38 -11.84
CA GLU A 7 5.56 -3.17 -11.04
C GLU A 7 6.80 -3.33 -10.13
N ILE A 8 6.94 -4.48 -9.48
CA ILE A 8 8.14 -4.79 -8.68
C ILE A 8 9.39 -4.84 -9.58
N ALA A 9 9.31 -5.51 -10.73
CA ALA A 9 10.40 -5.56 -11.69
C ALA A 9 10.78 -4.16 -12.22
N TYR A 10 9.78 -3.30 -12.45
CA TYR A 10 10.00 -1.92 -12.87
C TYR A 10 10.77 -1.12 -11.81
N ASN A 11 10.35 -1.19 -10.54
CA ASN A 11 11.02 -0.48 -9.46
C ASN A 11 12.46 -0.98 -9.24
N LEU A 12 12.68 -2.30 -9.33
CA LEU A 12 14.03 -2.89 -9.24
C LEU A 12 14.93 -2.46 -10.40
N ASN A 13 14.39 -2.37 -11.61
CA ASN A 13 15.12 -1.86 -12.76
C ASN A 13 15.46 -0.37 -12.58
N GLY A 14 14.53 0.45 -12.06
CA GLY A 14 14.82 1.86 -11.76
C GLY A 14 15.95 2.04 -10.75
N ILE A 15 16.02 1.19 -9.71
CA ILE A 15 17.12 1.19 -8.74
C ILE A 15 18.44 0.80 -9.41
N ARG A 16 18.41 -0.25 -10.24
CA ARG A 16 19.59 -0.69 -11.01
C ARG A 16 20.09 0.43 -11.93
N ASP A 17 19.19 1.12 -12.63
CA ASP A 17 19.54 2.18 -13.57
C ASP A 17 20.13 3.40 -12.84
N ALA A 18 19.56 3.77 -11.68
CA ALA A 18 20.10 4.84 -10.85
C ALA A 18 21.51 4.52 -10.34
N TYR A 19 21.75 3.28 -9.91
CA TYR A 19 23.08 2.81 -9.49
C TYR A 19 24.10 2.87 -10.63
N ILE A 20 23.74 2.32 -11.80
CA ILE A 20 24.61 2.31 -12.98
C ILE A 20 24.92 3.75 -13.42
N SER A 21 23.90 4.61 -13.46
CA SER A 21 24.05 6.02 -13.85
C SER A 21 25.00 6.76 -12.90
N ARG A 22 24.82 6.62 -11.59
CA ARG A 22 25.71 7.29 -10.62
C ARG A 22 27.14 6.74 -10.66
N HIS A 23 27.30 5.42 -10.80
CA HIS A 23 28.60 4.78 -10.96
C HIS A 23 29.35 5.32 -12.19
N ASN A 24 28.65 5.42 -13.33
CA ASN A 24 29.21 5.95 -14.56
C ASN A 24 29.59 7.44 -14.44
N SER A 25 28.74 8.25 -13.80
CA SER A 25 29.01 9.67 -13.53
C SER A 25 30.25 9.84 -12.65
N LEU A 26 30.39 9.04 -11.59
CA LEU A 26 31.56 9.09 -10.72
C LEU A 26 32.84 8.71 -11.47
N CYS A 27 32.79 7.67 -12.32
CA CYS A 27 33.94 7.30 -13.15
C CYS A 27 34.35 8.45 -14.07
N GLN A 28 33.39 9.18 -14.62
CA GLN A 28 33.65 10.35 -15.46
C GLN A 28 34.26 11.50 -14.65
N GLU A 29 33.71 11.84 -13.49
CA GLU A 29 34.24 12.85 -12.57
C GLU A 29 35.70 12.56 -12.17
N ILE A 30 36.02 11.29 -11.87
CA ILE A 30 37.38 10.84 -11.54
C ILE A 30 38.31 11.01 -12.75
N ARG A 31 37.90 10.58 -13.95
CA ARG A 31 38.71 10.74 -15.17
C ARG A 31 39.01 12.21 -15.45
N GLU A 32 38.02 13.07 -15.31
CA GLU A 32 38.19 14.51 -15.51
C GLU A 32 39.11 15.13 -14.46
N ALA A 33 39.00 14.73 -13.20
CA ALA A 33 39.91 15.18 -12.15
C ALA A 33 41.37 14.77 -12.45
N VAL A 34 41.59 13.53 -12.88
CA VAL A 34 42.92 13.05 -13.30
C VAL A 34 43.43 13.82 -14.51
N ASN A 35 42.58 14.10 -15.50
CA ASN A 35 42.96 14.85 -16.69
C ASN A 35 43.32 16.31 -16.36
N ARG A 36 42.53 16.97 -15.50
CA ARG A 36 42.83 18.33 -15.01
C ARG A 36 44.18 18.37 -14.30
N PHE A 37 44.46 17.39 -13.44
CA PHE A 37 45.74 17.31 -12.74
C PHE A 37 46.92 17.11 -13.71
N LYS A 38 46.77 16.23 -14.71
CA LYS A 38 47.80 16.01 -15.75
C LYS A 38 48.08 17.28 -16.55
N GLN A 39 47.04 18.04 -16.92
CA GLN A 39 47.16 19.31 -17.65
C GLN A 39 47.86 20.39 -16.80
N GLN A 40 47.52 20.50 -15.51
CA GLN A 40 48.11 21.50 -14.61
C GLN A 40 49.57 21.22 -14.26
N THR A 41 49.97 19.94 -14.14
CA THR A 41 51.30 19.57 -13.61
C THR A 41 52.29 19.12 -14.67
N GLY A 42 51.85 18.86 -15.91
CA GLY A 42 52.69 18.30 -16.99
C GLY A 42 53.18 16.87 -16.73
N ARG A 43 52.81 16.26 -15.59
CA ARG A 43 53.23 14.93 -15.19
C ARG A 43 52.33 13.87 -15.81
N LYS A 44 52.92 12.88 -16.49
CA LYS A 44 52.19 11.76 -17.11
C LYS A 44 51.50 10.85 -16.08
N SER A 45 51.97 10.84 -14.82
CA SER A 45 51.43 10.04 -13.73
C SER A 45 51.58 10.78 -12.39
N VAL A 46 50.54 10.69 -11.56
CA VAL A 46 50.56 11.16 -10.16
C VAL A 46 51.01 9.98 -9.31
N PRO A 47 52.04 10.12 -8.46
CA PRO A 47 52.28 9.14 -7.42
C PRO A 47 51.05 9.13 -6.51
N ILE A 48 50.21 8.09 -6.60
CA ILE A 48 49.07 7.94 -5.69
C ILE A 48 49.67 7.66 -4.32
N THR A 49 49.62 8.66 -3.44
CA THR A 49 50.05 8.49 -2.06
C THR A 49 49.15 7.48 -1.38
N ASP A 50 49.70 6.77 -0.39
CA ASP A 50 48.97 5.74 0.35
C ASP A 50 47.74 6.31 1.08
N SER A 51 47.80 7.59 1.47
CA SER A 51 46.66 8.37 1.99
C SER A 51 45.54 8.52 0.96
N THR A 52 45.87 8.88 -0.28
CA THR A 52 44.90 9.00 -1.37
C THR A 52 44.25 7.66 -1.71
N ARG A 53 45.01 6.56 -1.68
CA ARG A 53 44.48 5.20 -1.87
C ARG A 53 43.46 4.84 -0.79
N LYS A 54 43.81 5.04 0.48
CA LYS A 54 42.94 4.74 1.63
C LYS A 54 41.66 5.57 1.62
N GLU A 55 41.74 6.86 1.25
CA GLU A 55 40.57 7.73 1.12
C GLU A 55 39.62 7.25 -0.01
N ILE A 56 40.17 6.81 -1.15
CA ILE A 56 39.37 6.24 -2.25
C ILE A 56 38.70 4.93 -1.80
N GLU A 57 39.43 4.03 -1.17
CA GLU A 57 38.91 2.76 -0.66
C GLU A 57 37.79 2.99 0.37
N PHE A 58 37.99 3.93 1.30
CA PHE A 58 36.98 4.33 2.27
C PHE A 58 35.71 4.86 1.59
N ARG A 59 35.84 5.76 0.61
CA ARG A 59 34.69 6.30 -0.11
C ARG A 59 33.94 5.24 -0.92
N VAL A 60 34.65 4.31 -1.54
CA VAL A 60 34.04 3.18 -2.26
C VAL A 60 33.28 2.27 -1.30
N ASP A 61 33.83 1.99 -0.12
CA ASP A 61 33.15 1.22 0.92
C ASP A 61 31.89 1.92 1.42
N GLN A 62 31.96 3.22 1.68
CA GLN A 62 30.79 4.03 2.07
C GLN A 62 29.68 3.97 1.04
N MET A 63 29.99 4.15 -0.25
CA MET A 63 28.96 4.06 -1.31
C MET A 63 28.29 2.69 -1.37
N ARG A 64 29.05 1.60 -1.20
CA ARG A 64 28.51 0.23 -1.16
C ARG A 64 27.56 0.06 0.01
N ARG A 65 27.96 0.50 1.21
CA ARG A 65 27.14 0.43 2.42
C ARG A 65 25.86 1.26 2.29
N THR A 66 25.96 2.51 1.86
CA THR A 66 24.79 3.38 1.64
C THR A 66 23.81 2.74 0.67
N SER A 67 24.29 2.14 -0.42
CA SER A 67 23.42 1.48 -1.40
C SER A 67 22.67 0.29 -0.78
N VAL A 68 23.33 -0.50 0.07
CA VAL A 68 22.70 -1.62 0.79
C VAL A 68 21.67 -1.10 1.80
N TYR A 69 22.01 -0.08 2.60
CA TYR A 69 21.08 0.50 3.57
C TYR A 69 19.83 1.11 2.90
N SER A 70 19.98 1.77 1.75
CA SER A 70 18.83 2.29 1.01
C SER A 70 17.92 1.19 0.46
N ILE A 71 18.47 0.04 0.05
CA ILE A 71 17.67 -1.12 -0.37
C ILE A 71 16.91 -1.70 0.83
N GLU A 72 17.60 -1.85 1.97
CA GLU A 72 17.01 -2.33 3.22
C GLU A 72 15.84 -1.44 3.68
N GLU A 73 16.05 -0.12 3.76
CA GLU A 73 15.03 0.85 4.16
C GLU A 73 13.77 0.79 3.26
N VAL A 74 13.96 0.67 1.94
CA VAL A 74 12.85 0.56 1.00
C VAL A 74 12.10 -0.76 1.18
N LEU A 75 12.80 -1.87 1.39
CA LEU A 75 12.18 -3.17 1.65
C LEU A 75 11.37 -3.16 2.95
N GLU A 76 11.91 -2.60 4.03
CA GLU A 76 11.20 -2.44 5.30
C GLU A 76 9.91 -1.62 5.13
N LYS A 77 10.00 -0.49 4.43
CA LYS A 77 8.83 0.36 4.14
C LYS A 77 7.75 -0.39 3.35
N LEU A 78 8.14 -1.21 2.37
CA LEU A 78 7.21 -2.02 1.59
C LEU A 78 6.55 -3.13 2.44
N LEU A 79 7.32 -3.78 3.32
CA LEU A 79 6.81 -4.79 4.25
C LEU A 79 5.82 -4.19 5.25
N LEU A 80 6.13 -3.01 5.81
CA LEU A 80 5.24 -2.27 6.72
C LEU A 80 3.95 -1.85 6.01
N GLN A 81 4.03 -1.34 4.78
CA GLN A 81 2.84 -1.00 3.98
C GLN A 81 1.96 -2.22 3.68
N LYS A 82 2.56 -3.40 3.43
CA LYS A 82 1.85 -4.65 3.22
C LYS A 82 1.10 -5.09 4.48
N ASN A 83 1.73 -5.00 5.65
CA ASN A 83 1.10 -5.30 6.94
C ASN A 83 -0.07 -4.34 7.21
N MET A 84 0.09 -3.04 6.95
CA MET A 84 -0.98 -2.05 7.09
C MET A 84 -2.17 -2.27 6.14
N LYS A 85 -1.94 -2.79 4.93
CA LYS A 85 -3.02 -3.17 4.00
C LYS A 85 -3.71 -4.47 4.41
N GLN A 86 -2.98 -5.44 4.95
CA GLN A 86 -3.56 -6.67 5.49
C GLN A 86 -4.40 -6.37 6.74
N ILE A 87 -3.91 -5.57 7.67
CA ILE A 87 -4.64 -5.16 8.87
C ILE A 87 -5.93 -4.41 8.51
N ARG A 88 -5.90 -3.50 7.52
CA ARG A 88 -7.12 -2.83 7.01
C ARG A 88 -8.15 -3.77 6.42
N ASN A 89 -7.72 -4.88 5.82
CA ASN A 89 -8.61 -5.91 5.27
C ASN A 89 -9.13 -6.88 6.35
N ILE A 90 -8.48 -6.95 7.51
CA ILE A 90 -8.91 -7.68 8.70
C ILE A 90 -9.59 -6.67 9.64
N SER A 91 -10.55 -5.89 9.13
CA SER A 91 -11.49 -5.21 10.03
C SER A 91 -12.25 -6.33 10.76
N PRO A 92 -12.20 -6.41 12.11
CA PRO A 92 -12.94 -7.43 12.85
C PRO A 92 -14.39 -7.38 12.38
N ARG A 93 -14.95 -8.52 12.01
CA ARG A 93 -16.38 -8.64 11.70
C ARG A 93 -17.15 -8.50 13.02
N THR A 94 -17.19 -7.30 13.59
CA THR A 94 -17.89 -7.02 14.84
C THR A 94 -19.38 -7.10 14.58
N ARG A 95 -20.07 -7.96 15.34
CA ARG A 95 -21.53 -7.96 15.39
C ARG A 95 -21.97 -6.61 15.95
N PHE A 96 -23.04 -6.04 15.40
CA PHE A 96 -23.69 -4.90 16.02
C PHE A 96 -24.19 -5.29 17.41
N SER A 97 -24.20 -4.33 18.34
CA SER A 97 -24.81 -4.56 19.65
C SER A 97 -26.31 -4.83 19.49
N LYS A 98 -26.91 -5.42 20.52
CA LYS A 98 -28.35 -5.70 20.51
C LYS A 98 -29.17 -4.43 20.32
N THR A 99 -28.86 -3.38 21.08
CA THR A 99 -29.51 -2.06 20.96
C THR A 99 -29.47 -1.49 19.54
N VAL A 100 -28.31 -1.58 18.87
CA VAL A 100 -28.17 -1.10 17.49
C VAL A 100 -28.99 -1.96 16.53
N THR A 101 -29.05 -3.27 16.78
CA THR A 101 -29.82 -4.19 15.92
C THR A 101 -31.32 -3.93 16.08
N ASP A 102 -31.82 -3.82 17.31
CA ASP A 102 -33.23 -3.58 17.61
C ASP A 102 -33.72 -2.24 17.00
N ASP A 103 -32.94 -1.16 17.12
CA ASP A 103 -33.26 0.14 16.52
C ASP A 103 -33.34 0.08 14.98
N LEU A 104 -32.41 -0.64 14.34
CA LEU A 104 -32.41 -0.83 12.89
C LEU A 104 -33.60 -1.69 12.44
N GLU A 105 -33.99 -2.69 13.22
CA GLU A 105 -35.16 -3.53 12.95
C GLU A 105 -36.46 -2.74 13.06
N ASN A 106 -36.63 -1.98 14.14
CA ASN A 106 -37.80 -1.10 14.33
C ASN A 106 -37.93 -0.09 13.19
N PHE A 107 -36.81 0.51 12.74
CA PHE A 107 -36.84 1.41 11.59
C PHE A 107 -37.22 0.66 10.29
N PHE A 108 -36.68 -0.53 10.07
CA PHE A 108 -36.94 -1.32 8.88
C PHE A 108 -38.41 -1.70 8.71
N GLU A 109 -39.10 -2.01 9.81
CA GLU A 109 -40.54 -2.33 9.80
C GLU A 109 -41.39 -1.16 9.29
N VAL A 110 -40.99 0.08 9.60
CA VAL A 110 -41.69 1.29 9.17
C VAL A 110 -41.22 1.74 7.77
N ASN A 111 -39.92 1.66 7.49
CA ASN A 111 -39.33 2.10 6.24
C ASN A 111 -38.13 1.22 5.81
N PRO A 112 -38.35 0.21 4.95
CA PRO A 112 -37.28 -0.66 4.42
C PRO A 112 -36.28 0.04 3.48
N TYR A 113 -36.60 1.27 3.03
CA TYR A 113 -35.82 2.07 2.08
C TYR A 113 -35.52 3.45 2.66
N PRO A 114 -34.67 3.54 3.71
CA PRO A 114 -34.30 4.80 4.32
C PRO A 114 -33.63 5.75 3.32
N THR A 115 -33.92 7.05 3.45
CA THR A 115 -33.25 8.09 2.66
C THR A 115 -31.77 8.19 3.06
N GLU A 116 -30.98 8.96 2.30
CA GLU A 116 -29.59 9.26 2.73
C GLU A 116 -29.54 9.96 4.09
N GLN A 117 -30.49 10.87 4.36
CA GLN A 117 -30.55 11.60 5.62
C GLN A 117 -30.88 10.67 6.79
N ASP A 118 -31.84 9.76 6.63
CA ASP A 118 -32.19 8.78 7.67
C ASP A 118 -30.99 7.89 8.00
N ARG A 119 -30.26 7.44 6.97
CA ARG A 119 -29.05 6.63 7.15
C ARG A 119 -27.95 7.41 7.85
N LYS A 120 -27.77 8.70 7.56
CA LYS A 120 -26.82 9.57 8.27
C LYS A 120 -27.19 9.73 9.74
N ASN A 121 -28.47 9.95 10.03
CA ASN A 121 -28.95 10.10 11.41
C ASN A 121 -28.72 8.81 12.23
N MET A 122 -29.03 7.63 11.67
CA MET A 122 -28.75 6.33 12.30
C MET A 122 -27.24 6.08 12.48
N ALA A 123 -26.43 6.44 11.49
CA ALA A 123 -24.98 6.31 11.55
C ALA A 123 -24.38 7.13 12.70
N VAL A 124 -24.79 8.40 12.81
CA VAL A 124 -24.35 9.30 13.90
C VAL A 124 -24.82 8.78 15.26
N ARG A 125 -26.09 8.38 15.38
CA ARG A 125 -26.68 7.88 16.63
C ARG A 125 -25.93 6.68 17.20
N HIS A 126 -25.48 5.76 16.35
CA HIS A 126 -24.86 4.50 16.77
C HIS A 126 -23.33 4.47 16.60
N GLY A 127 -22.70 5.57 16.19
CA GLY A 127 -21.26 5.62 15.93
C GLY A 127 -20.83 4.67 14.80
N LEU A 128 -21.72 4.41 13.85
CA LEU A 128 -21.47 3.52 12.70
C LEU A 128 -21.12 4.33 11.46
N SER A 129 -20.44 3.70 10.49
CA SER A 129 -20.29 4.29 9.17
C SER A 129 -21.59 4.21 8.37
N LEU A 130 -21.82 5.18 7.49
CA LEU A 130 -22.96 5.19 6.57
C LEU A 130 -23.03 3.90 5.72
N LYS A 131 -21.87 3.35 5.37
CA LYS A 131 -21.74 2.08 4.63
C LYS A 131 -22.24 0.88 5.44
N GLN A 132 -21.97 0.84 6.74
CA GLN A 132 -22.47 -0.23 7.62
C GLN A 132 -24.01 -0.22 7.68
N ILE A 133 -24.61 0.96 7.84
CA ILE A 133 -26.08 1.12 7.82
C ILE A 133 -26.65 0.71 6.45
N ALA A 134 -26.11 1.24 5.34
CA ALA A 134 -26.59 0.92 3.99
C ALA A 134 -26.51 -0.59 3.66
N ASN A 135 -25.41 -1.24 4.08
CA ASN A 135 -25.23 -2.68 3.90
C ASN A 135 -26.21 -3.49 4.75
N TRP A 136 -26.50 -3.05 5.98
CA TRP A 136 -27.46 -3.73 6.84
C TRP A 136 -28.86 -3.75 6.20
N PHE A 137 -29.35 -2.61 5.71
CA PHE A 137 -30.66 -2.52 5.03
C PHE A 137 -30.70 -3.38 3.76
N THR A 138 -29.63 -3.37 2.96
CA THR A 138 -29.52 -4.21 1.76
C THR A 138 -29.56 -5.70 2.11
N ASN A 139 -28.81 -6.12 3.13
CA ASN A 139 -28.78 -7.51 3.58
C ASN A 139 -30.11 -7.94 4.21
N LYS A 140 -30.77 -7.07 4.99
CA LYS A 140 -32.09 -7.34 5.58
C LYS A 140 -33.13 -7.56 4.49
N ARG A 141 -33.20 -6.67 3.47
CA ARG A 141 -34.09 -6.86 2.31
C ARG A 141 -33.86 -8.17 1.58
N ASN A 142 -32.61 -8.51 1.27
CA ASN A 142 -32.29 -9.75 0.56
C ASN A 142 -32.68 -11.00 1.38
N ARG A 143 -32.57 -10.94 2.71
CA ARG A 143 -33.02 -12.02 3.59
C ARG A 143 -34.54 -12.11 3.57
N THR A 144 -35.26 -11.01 3.80
CA THR A 144 -36.73 -11.01 3.83
C THR A 144 -37.35 -11.43 2.50
N SER A 145 -36.84 -10.92 1.37
CA SER A 145 -37.34 -11.31 0.04
C SER A 145 -37.06 -12.77 -0.32
N SER A 146 -35.95 -13.34 0.18
CA SER A 146 -35.66 -14.77 0.03
C SER A 146 -36.53 -15.65 0.92
N PHE A 147 -37.05 -15.12 2.03
CA PHE A 147 -38.02 -15.79 2.90
C PHE A 147 -39.42 -15.78 2.28
N GLU A 148 -39.88 -14.65 1.74
CA GLU A 148 -41.20 -14.50 1.11
C GLU A 148 -41.38 -15.41 -0.12
N ASN A 149 -40.33 -15.60 -0.94
CA ASN A 149 -40.38 -16.49 -2.10
C ASN A 149 -40.40 -17.99 -1.74
N LYS A 150 -40.04 -18.37 -0.50
CA LYS A 150 -40.11 -19.77 -0.05
C LYS A 150 -41.46 -20.13 0.58
N SER A 151 -42.18 -19.16 1.15
CA SER A 151 -43.49 -19.39 1.78
C SER A 151 -44.67 -19.41 0.79
N GLN A 152 -44.53 -18.82 -0.40
CA GLN A 152 -45.59 -18.87 -1.43
C GLN A 152 -45.60 -20.16 -2.28
N GLY A 153 -44.55 -21.00 -2.20
CA GLY A 153 -44.48 -22.28 -2.91
C GLY A 153 -45.18 -23.46 -2.22
N ALA A 154 -45.79 -23.26 -1.03
CA ALA A 154 -46.36 -24.32 -0.21
C ALA A 154 -47.91 -24.31 -0.12
N SER A 155 -48.59 -23.37 -0.78
CA SER A 155 -50.05 -23.22 -0.66
C SER A 155 -50.85 -23.42 -1.97
N ASN A 156 -50.24 -23.93 -3.03
CA ASN A 156 -50.95 -24.23 -4.29
C ASN A 156 -50.60 -25.64 -4.80
N VAL A 157 -50.98 -26.66 -4.03
CA VAL A 157 -51.25 -28.02 -4.51
C VAL A 157 -52.41 -28.54 -3.68
N ASN A 158 -53.64 -28.32 -4.14
CA ASN A 158 -54.85 -29.12 -3.87
C ASN A 158 -56.08 -28.37 -4.40
N GLU A 159 -56.34 -28.49 -5.70
CA GLU A 159 -57.66 -28.80 -6.25
C GLU A 159 -57.52 -29.38 -7.66
#